data_AF-A0A4Q1C7E3-F1
#
_entry.id   AF-A0A4Q1C7E3-F1
#
_cell.length_a   1.000
_cell.length_b   1.000
_cell.length_c   1.000
_cell.angle_alpha   90.00
_cell.angle_beta   90.00
_cell.angle_gamma   90.00
#
_symmetry.space_group_name_H-M   'P 1'
#
loop_
_entity.id
_entity.type
_entity.pdbx_description
1 polymer ?
#
loop_
_entity_poly.entity_id
_entity_poly.type
_entity_poly.pdbx_seq_one_letter_code
_entity_poly.pdbx_strand_id
1 'polypeptide(L)'
;MADPAPTPSRLPRCFLPLVLLLLAGRLPAQSSPSQASPTPTEIAKDLERVRNTASDLAERQLRESELLDRDLKTRWAEDSRRNLPDLVFLPPLPPALFQSAPDPAALEYPALLADYAGESFFMAYGSLRFRQLLQPRHEEHVARYVAERERLTFDLRAQLAASRSLPPAERRAALAAFAPSQSPALHALETTAESIRAELAPLGGGDALLRRSEEINPAQNPGLLEYLKAVHAAQFQEGLSLEQRHLLQAVASSLQLGLDPNQPGETGYFLPALARISRPDPADATSTEQRQRFDDLRRSLETELRQAVLGPSATVKNARQASALAARQAARFDELHQLAEEIRLGLADRPDPAEPAPSRFPPDLVRQVGEAVAGKSAFQTECTRRVQALNRSLAPRRVKLVMRGPQPILEFVPPTAAGDEPDALRSANEELLGLHRTLTEAMQAARDAVVRYSENHAGENLPAVGKLSAQLARLHAQQETWRRFSDYRAAVLEPGLSPAQRRLLFNAALRDLEKARLQAAD
;
A
#
# COMPACT_ATOMS: atom_id res chain seq x y z
N MET A 1 55.61 -16.33 -11.54
CA MET A 1 54.51 -17.31 -11.47
C MET A 1 53.22 -16.52 -11.46
N ALA A 2 52.24 -16.87 -12.30
CA ALA A 2 51.04 -16.08 -12.50
C ALA A 2 49.81 -16.89 -12.06
N ASP A 3 48.98 -16.30 -11.21
CA ASP A 3 47.66 -16.82 -10.88
C ASP A 3 46.62 -16.31 -11.90
N PRO A 4 45.76 -17.17 -12.46
CA PRO A 4 44.72 -16.76 -13.39
C PRO A 4 43.47 -16.26 -12.65
N ALA A 5 42.84 -15.21 -13.20
CA ALA A 5 41.58 -14.66 -12.72
C ALA A 5 40.39 -15.62 -12.96
N PRO A 6 39.35 -15.62 -12.10
CA PRO A 6 38.17 -16.47 -12.29
C PRO A 6 37.24 -15.96 -13.39
N THR A 7 36.85 -16.86 -14.31
CA THR A 7 35.81 -16.63 -15.32
C THR A 7 34.39 -16.63 -14.71
N PRO A 8 33.44 -15.83 -15.26
CA PRO A 8 32.07 -15.78 -14.75
C PRO A 8 31.28 -17.06 -15.06
N SER A 9 30.56 -17.56 -14.06
CA SER A 9 29.67 -18.72 -14.17
C SER A 9 28.40 -18.38 -14.97
N ARG A 10 27.98 -19.29 -15.85
CA ARG A 10 26.78 -19.16 -16.68
C ARG A 10 25.52 -19.43 -15.84
N LEU A 11 24.50 -18.58 -16.01
CA LEU A 11 23.15 -18.81 -15.48
C LEU A 11 22.53 -20.10 -16.06
N PRO A 12 21.83 -20.93 -15.26
CA PRO A 12 20.99 -21.99 -15.79
C PRO A 12 19.71 -21.40 -16.42
N ARG A 13 19.30 -21.98 -17.55
CA ARG A 13 18.11 -21.56 -18.32
C ARG A 13 16.82 -22.20 -17.79
N CYS A 14 15.72 -21.57 -18.14
CA CYS A 14 14.34 -21.85 -17.75
C CYS A 14 13.88 -23.31 -17.89
N PHE A 15 13.02 -23.71 -16.95
CA PHE A 15 11.98 -24.74 -17.05
C PHE A 15 10.69 -24.08 -16.50
N LEU A 16 9.45 -24.45 -16.84
CA LEU A 16 8.95 -25.51 -17.74
C LEU A 16 8.06 -24.83 -18.84
N PRO A 17 6.78 -25.15 -19.20
CA PRO A 17 5.93 -26.32 -18.96
C PRO A 17 5.89 -27.32 -20.14
N LEU A 18 6.23 -28.57 -19.84
CA LEU A 18 6.31 -29.69 -20.77
C LEU A 18 5.19 -30.70 -20.45
N VAL A 19 3.94 -30.26 -20.55
CA VAL A 19 2.75 -31.10 -20.31
C VAL A 19 1.77 -31.06 -21.49
N LEU A 20 1.63 -29.92 -22.17
CA LEU A 20 0.78 -29.79 -23.37
C LEU A 20 1.41 -30.38 -24.65
N LEU A 21 2.72 -30.63 -24.67
CA LEU A 21 3.45 -31.11 -25.86
C LEU A 21 3.41 -32.64 -26.07
N LEU A 22 2.97 -33.42 -25.07
CA LEU A 22 2.90 -34.88 -25.18
C LEU A 22 1.62 -35.40 -25.86
N LEU A 23 0.62 -34.54 -26.12
CA LEU A 23 -0.65 -34.92 -26.78
C LEU A 23 -0.82 -34.35 -28.20
N ALA A 24 0.08 -33.47 -28.67
CA ALA A 24 -0.01 -32.82 -29.99
C ALA A 24 1.09 -33.24 -30.99
N GLY A 25 1.98 -34.16 -30.61
CA GLY A 25 3.29 -34.36 -31.24
C GLY A 25 3.50 -35.62 -32.09
N ARG A 26 2.48 -36.17 -32.77
CA ARG A 26 2.67 -37.28 -33.74
C ARG A 26 1.79 -37.19 -34.99
N LEU A 27 2.27 -36.48 -36.00
CA LEU A 27 1.91 -36.69 -37.40
C LEU A 27 3.14 -36.58 -38.30
N PRO A 28 3.85 -37.68 -38.59
CA PRO A 28 4.63 -37.84 -39.81
C PRO A 28 3.77 -38.54 -40.87
N ALA A 29 3.65 -37.94 -42.05
CA ALA A 29 3.08 -38.61 -43.21
C ALA A 29 4.07 -39.66 -43.76
N GLN A 30 3.94 -40.91 -43.32
CA GLN A 30 4.58 -42.06 -43.97
C GLN A 30 3.60 -43.23 -44.12
N SER A 31 3.42 -43.65 -45.35
CA SER A 31 2.53 -44.75 -45.76
C SER A 31 3.24 -46.10 -45.69
N SER A 32 2.90 -46.93 -44.72
CA SER A 32 3.15 -48.38 -44.72
C SER A 32 2.21 -49.10 -43.72
N PRO A 33 1.92 -50.40 -43.91
CA PRO A 33 0.60 -50.93 -43.53
C PRO A 33 0.52 -51.57 -42.13
N SER A 34 -0.71 -51.62 -41.63
CA SER A 34 -1.17 -52.56 -40.59
C SER A 34 -0.44 -52.54 -39.24
N GLN A 35 -0.44 -51.39 -38.57
CA GLN A 35 -0.50 -51.39 -37.11
C GLN A 35 -1.98 -51.46 -36.71
N ALA A 36 -2.36 -52.48 -35.95
CA ALA A 36 -3.71 -52.61 -35.42
C ALA A 36 -4.01 -51.43 -34.48
N SER A 37 -5.18 -50.83 -34.62
CA SER A 37 -5.62 -49.75 -33.72
C SER A 37 -5.59 -50.24 -32.27
N PRO A 38 -5.03 -49.46 -31.33
CA PRO A 38 -4.96 -49.86 -29.93
C PRO A 38 -6.37 -50.12 -29.40
N THR A 39 -6.54 -51.24 -28.72
CA THR A 39 -7.82 -51.63 -28.14
C THR A 39 -8.22 -50.63 -27.04
N PRO A 40 -9.52 -50.46 -26.73
CA PRO A 40 -9.97 -49.60 -25.64
C PRO A 40 -9.30 -49.92 -24.30
N THR A 41 -8.96 -51.19 -24.07
CA THR A 41 -8.22 -51.68 -22.90
C THR A 41 -6.77 -51.18 -22.85
N GLU A 42 -6.09 -51.05 -23.99
CA GLU A 42 -4.73 -50.50 -24.07
C GLU A 42 -4.76 -48.99 -23.85
N ILE A 43 -5.71 -48.28 -24.46
CA ILE A 43 -5.92 -46.84 -24.25
C ILE A 43 -6.20 -46.55 -22.76
N ALA A 44 -7.04 -47.35 -22.10
CA ALA A 44 -7.32 -47.20 -20.67
C ALA A 44 -6.06 -47.40 -19.80
N LYS A 45 -5.25 -48.44 -20.09
CA LYS A 45 -3.98 -48.70 -19.39
C LYS A 45 -2.94 -47.61 -19.62
N ASP A 46 -2.93 -46.97 -20.79
CA ASP A 46 -2.00 -45.87 -21.08
C ASP A 46 -2.44 -44.57 -20.40
N LEU A 47 -3.74 -44.28 -20.35
CA LEU A 47 -4.28 -43.16 -19.56
C LEU A 47 -4.02 -43.34 -18.06
N GLU A 48 -4.16 -44.56 -17.54
CA GLU A 48 -3.83 -44.89 -16.15
C GLU A 48 -2.32 -44.74 -15.86
N ARG A 49 -1.45 -45.19 -16.78
CA ARG A 49 0.00 -44.96 -16.68
C ARG A 49 0.37 -43.47 -16.72
N VAL A 50 -0.25 -42.67 -17.58
CA VAL A 50 -0.05 -41.21 -17.63
C VAL A 50 -0.52 -40.55 -16.33
N ARG A 51 -1.69 -40.94 -15.79
CA ARG A 51 -2.21 -40.43 -14.52
C ARG A 51 -1.27 -40.74 -13.35
N ASN A 52 -0.78 -41.98 -13.26
CA ASN A 52 0.12 -42.40 -12.19
C ASN A 52 1.48 -41.68 -12.32
N THR A 53 2.02 -41.53 -13.53
CA THR A 53 3.26 -40.78 -13.77
C THR A 53 3.12 -39.30 -13.41
N ALA A 54 1.96 -38.68 -13.67
CA ALA A 54 1.67 -37.31 -13.26
C ALA A 54 1.56 -37.17 -11.73
N SER A 55 0.95 -38.14 -11.05
CA SER A 55 0.87 -38.19 -9.58
C SER A 55 2.27 -38.33 -8.95
N ASP A 56 3.09 -39.25 -9.45
CA ASP A 56 4.47 -39.45 -9.00
C ASP A 56 5.33 -38.19 -9.22
N LEU A 57 5.14 -37.48 -10.33
CA LEU A 57 5.85 -36.24 -10.61
C LEU A 57 5.42 -35.12 -9.65
N ALA A 58 4.12 -35.00 -9.35
CA ALA A 58 3.60 -34.04 -8.39
C ALA A 58 4.10 -34.33 -6.96
N GLU A 59 4.13 -35.60 -6.53
CA GLU A 59 4.72 -35.99 -5.24
C GLU A 59 6.22 -35.68 -5.16
N ARG A 60 6.98 -35.92 -6.24
CA ARG A 60 8.41 -35.58 -6.28
C ARG A 60 8.63 -34.08 -6.20
N GLN A 61 7.87 -33.28 -6.96
CA GLN A 61 7.93 -31.83 -6.89
C GLN A 61 7.56 -31.30 -5.51
N LEU A 62 6.56 -31.89 -4.84
CA LEU A 62 6.20 -31.55 -3.47
C LEU A 62 7.37 -31.81 -2.51
N ARG A 63 7.92 -33.03 -2.51
CA ARG A 63 9.06 -33.43 -1.63
C ARG A 63 10.33 -32.63 -1.92
N GLU A 64 10.64 -32.33 -3.18
CA GLU A 64 11.74 -31.43 -3.55
C GLU A 64 11.51 -30.01 -3.03
N SER A 65 10.26 -29.51 -3.09
CA SER A 65 9.91 -28.21 -2.54
C SER A 65 9.97 -28.15 -1.00
N GLU A 66 9.66 -29.25 -0.31
CA GLU A 66 9.80 -29.40 1.14
C GLU A 66 11.28 -29.47 1.56
N LEU A 67 12.12 -30.15 0.77
CA LEU A 67 13.56 -30.19 0.97
C LEU A 67 14.20 -28.82 0.73
N LEU A 68 13.81 -28.11 -0.33
CA LEU A 68 14.22 -26.73 -0.59
C LEU A 68 13.78 -25.76 0.51
N ASP A 69 12.56 -25.92 1.04
CA ASP A 69 12.06 -25.13 2.18
C ASP A 69 12.86 -25.42 3.47
N ARG A 70 13.26 -26.68 3.70
CA ARG A 70 14.11 -27.07 4.83
C ARG A 70 15.55 -26.54 4.69
N ASP A 71 16.12 -26.60 3.50
CA ASP A 71 17.46 -26.06 3.21
C ASP A 71 17.47 -24.53 3.33
N LEU A 72 16.41 -23.85 2.88
CA LEU A 72 16.22 -22.41 3.07
C LEU A 72 16.01 -22.03 4.53
N LYS A 73 15.22 -22.78 5.31
CA LYS A 73 15.09 -22.57 6.76
C LYS A 73 16.42 -22.73 7.49
N THR A 74 17.25 -23.68 7.05
CA THR A 74 18.59 -23.90 7.60
C THR A 74 19.54 -22.75 7.25
N ARG A 75 19.61 -22.35 5.97
CA ARG A 75 20.39 -21.17 5.53
C ARG A 75 19.91 -19.87 6.18
N TRP A 76 18.60 -19.68 6.31
CA TRP A 76 18.02 -18.54 7.01
C TRP A 76 18.41 -18.50 8.49
N ALA A 77 18.44 -19.66 9.17
CA ALA A 77 18.89 -19.76 10.55
C ALA A 77 20.42 -19.52 10.69
N GLU A 78 21.21 -19.74 9.63
CA GLU A 78 22.64 -19.44 9.59
C GLU A 78 22.93 -17.98 9.22
N ASP A 79 22.25 -17.40 8.23
CA ASP A 79 22.44 -16.00 7.80
C ASP A 79 21.83 -15.01 8.79
N SER A 80 20.72 -15.35 9.47
CA SER A 80 20.15 -14.54 10.56
C SER A 80 21.02 -14.54 11.83
N ARG A 81 22.14 -15.30 11.83
CA ARG A 81 23.22 -15.24 12.83
C ARG A 81 24.46 -14.47 12.34
N ARG A 82 24.51 -14.02 11.08
CA ARG A 82 25.73 -13.51 10.39
C ARG A 82 25.70 -12.02 10.01
N ASN A 83 25.03 -11.18 10.81
CA ASN A 83 25.09 -9.71 10.75
C ASN A 83 24.39 -9.01 9.56
N LEU A 84 23.39 -9.62 8.91
CA LEU A 84 22.39 -8.79 8.24
C LEU A 84 21.66 -7.97 9.33
N PRO A 85 21.56 -6.64 9.24
CA PRO A 85 20.73 -5.89 10.18
C PRO A 85 19.29 -6.42 10.10
N ASP A 86 18.61 -6.49 11.25
CA ASP A 86 17.21 -6.91 11.34
C ASP A 86 16.29 -5.82 10.76
N LEU A 87 16.37 -5.71 9.43
CA LEU A 87 15.75 -4.69 8.61
C LEU A 87 14.31 -5.11 8.36
N VAL A 88 13.47 -4.70 9.29
CA VAL A 88 12.04 -4.99 9.33
C VAL A 88 11.28 -3.77 8.81
N PHE A 89 10.60 -3.93 7.68
CA PHE A 89 9.73 -2.90 7.13
C PHE A 89 8.40 -2.89 7.89
N LEU A 90 8.12 -1.79 8.58
CA LEU A 90 6.85 -1.58 9.27
C LEU A 90 5.78 -1.14 8.25
N PRO A 91 4.51 -1.60 8.36
CA PRO A 91 3.44 -1.10 7.50
C PRO A 91 3.29 0.42 7.62
N PRO A 92 2.99 1.13 6.53
CA PRO A 92 2.85 2.59 6.55
C PRO A 92 1.64 2.98 7.39
N LEU A 93 1.80 4.01 8.23
CA LEU A 93 0.70 4.52 9.04
C LEU A 93 -0.36 5.18 8.15
N PRO A 94 -1.64 4.81 8.23
CA PRO A 94 -2.68 5.47 7.46
C PRO A 94 -2.79 6.95 7.90
N PRO A 95 -2.79 7.91 6.94
CA PRO A 95 -3.15 9.29 7.24
C PRO A 95 -4.58 9.33 7.82
N ALA A 96 -4.89 10.38 8.57
CA ALA A 96 -6.28 10.73 8.78
C ALA A 96 -6.89 11.25 7.45
N LEU A 97 -8.17 11.00 7.23
CA LEU A 97 -8.90 11.42 6.04
C LEU A 97 -8.68 12.93 5.77
N PHE A 98 -8.22 13.26 4.56
CA PHE A 98 -7.83 14.60 4.09
C PHE A 98 -6.60 15.26 4.76
N GLN A 99 -5.91 14.57 5.68
CA GLN A 99 -4.65 15.03 6.25
C GLN A 99 -3.45 14.41 5.52
N SER A 100 -2.31 15.09 5.53
CA SER A 100 -1.06 14.47 5.07
C SER A 100 -0.70 13.26 5.94
N ALA A 101 -0.04 12.26 5.35
CA ALA A 101 0.58 11.21 6.15
C ALA A 101 1.62 11.82 7.10
N PRO A 102 1.77 11.30 8.34
CA PRO A 102 2.90 11.68 9.17
C PRO A 102 4.19 11.30 8.44
N ASP A 103 5.21 12.17 8.49
CA ASP A 103 6.52 11.83 7.94
C ASP A 103 7.04 10.54 8.61
N PRO A 104 7.34 9.48 7.85
CA PRO A 104 7.96 8.31 8.44
C PRO A 104 9.36 8.69 8.93
N ALA A 105 9.75 8.13 10.07
CA ALA A 105 11.09 8.32 10.61
C ALA A 105 12.15 7.73 9.67
N ALA A 106 12.74 8.58 8.82
CA ALA A 106 14.00 8.54 8.04
C ALA A 106 14.53 7.23 7.40
N LEU A 107 13.86 6.09 7.55
CA LEU A 107 14.19 4.85 6.86
C LEU A 107 13.69 4.97 5.42
N GLU A 108 14.59 4.79 4.45
CA GLU A 108 14.27 4.68 3.03
C GLU A 108 13.33 3.48 2.82
N TYR A 109 12.03 3.78 2.76
CA TYR A 109 10.97 2.79 2.53
C TYR A 109 10.98 2.42 1.04
N PRO A 110 11.28 1.17 0.64
CA PRO A 110 11.43 0.82 -0.76
C PRO A 110 10.14 1.04 -1.55
N ALA A 111 10.21 1.79 -2.66
CA ALA A 111 9.06 2.09 -3.53
C ALA A 111 8.29 0.83 -3.98
N LEU A 112 8.98 -0.29 -4.15
CA LEU A 112 8.40 -1.60 -4.49
C LEU A 112 7.43 -2.16 -3.42
N LEU A 113 7.44 -1.65 -2.19
CA LEU A 113 6.54 -2.07 -1.12
C LEU A 113 5.25 -1.25 -1.04
N ALA A 114 5.17 -0.12 -1.74
CA ALA A 114 3.96 0.70 -1.76
C ALA A 114 2.74 -0.08 -2.28
N ASP A 115 2.94 -1.01 -3.24
CA ASP A 115 1.91 -1.90 -3.80
C ASP A 115 1.23 -2.83 -2.79
N TYR A 116 1.80 -2.98 -1.59
CA TYR A 116 1.34 -3.88 -0.53
C TYR A 116 0.94 -3.12 0.75
N ALA A 117 0.83 -1.78 0.69
CA ALA A 117 0.38 -0.98 1.83
C ALA A 117 -1.02 -1.42 2.30
N GLY A 118 -1.12 -1.87 3.54
CA GLY A 118 -2.35 -2.42 4.13
C GLY A 118 -2.49 -3.94 4.07
N GLU A 119 -1.55 -4.67 3.46
CA GLU A 119 -1.63 -6.14 3.39
C GLU A 119 -1.16 -6.83 4.69
N SER A 120 -1.81 -7.94 5.04
CA SER A 120 -1.48 -8.72 6.25
C SER A 120 -0.12 -9.43 6.18
N PHE A 121 0.40 -9.65 4.97
CA PHE A 121 1.70 -10.25 4.66
C PHE A 121 2.81 -9.23 4.38
N PHE A 122 2.50 -7.93 4.46
CA PHE A 122 3.39 -6.83 4.08
C PHE A 122 4.82 -6.99 4.62
N MET A 123 4.96 -7.21 5.93
CA MET A 123 6.26 -7.25 6.59
C MET A 123 7.08 -8.45 6.14
N ALA A 124 6.44 -9.61 6.05
CA ALA A 124 7.11 -10.86 5.65
C ALA A 124 7.58 -10.80 4.19
N TYR A 125 6.72 -10.30 3.29
CA TYR A 125 7.07 -10.08 1.89
C TYR A 125 8.22 -9.07 1.74
N GLY A 126 8.17 -7.94 2.45
CA GLY A 126 9.21 -6.91 2.40
C GLY A 126 10.57 -7.43 2.85
N SER A 127 10.63 -8.09 4.00
CA SER A 127 11.85 -8.71 4.51
C SER A 127 12.47 -9.71 3.52
N LEU A 128 11.65 -10.59 2.93
CA LEU A 128 12.11 -11.61 1.97
C LEU A 128 12.57 -11.01 0.65
N ARG A 129 11.82 -10.05 0.12
CA ARG A 129 12.13 -9.40 -1.16
C ARG A 129 13.40 -8.55 -1.06
N PHE A 130 13.60 -7.82 0.04
CA PHE A 130 14.82 -7.05 0.27
C PHE A 130 16.06 -7.95 0.46
N ARG A 131 15.91 -9.06 1.20
CA ARG A 131 16.98 -10.06 1.38
C ARG A 131 17.20 -10.96 0.15
N GLN A 132 16.42 -10.80 -0.92
CA GLN A 132 16.45 -11.64 -2.13
C GLN A 132 16.21 -13.15 -1.85
N LEU A 133 15.43 -13.45 -0.79
CA LEU A 133 15.08 -14.80 -0.34
C LEU A 133 13.69 -15.26 -0.83
N LEU A 134 12.97 -14.40 -1.54
CA LEU A 134 11.64 -14.71 -2.07
C LEU A 134 11.76 -15.68 -3.25
N GLN A 135 11.10 -16.84 -3.18
CA GLN A 135 11.14 -17.82 -4.26
C GLN A 135 10.23 -17.39 -5.43
N PRO A 136 10.51 -17.79 -6.68
CA PRO A 136 9.65 -17.49 -7.83
C PRO A 136 8.19 -17.92 -7.65
N ARG A 137 7.93 -19.05 -6.96
CA ARG A 137 6.55 -19.50 -6.66
C ARG A 137 5.78 -18.50 -5.78
N HIS A 138 6.47 -17.84 -4.85
CA HIS A 138 5.89 -16.84 -3.95
C HIS A 138 5.62 -15.54 -4.71
N GLU A 139 6.52 -15.15 -5.61
CA GLU A 139 6.33 -14.01 -6.52
C GLU A 139 5.13 -14.22 -7.45
N GLU A 140 4.99 -15.41 -8.03
CA GLU A 140 3.82 -15.77 -8.85
C GLU A 140 2.52 -15.81 -8.03
N HIS A 141 2.56 -16.27 -6.78
CA HIS A 141 1.39 -16.26 -5.89
C HIS A 141 0.94 -14.82 -5.59
N VAL A 142 1.87 -13.96 -5.20
CA VAL A 142 1.62 -12.54 -4.93
C VAL A 142 1.18 -11.79 -6.19
N ALA A 143 1.77 -12.06 -7.35
CA ALA A 143 1.39 -11.43 -8.61
C ALA A 143 -0.05 -11.78 -9.02
N ARG A 144 -0.47 -13.04 -8.86
CA ARG A 144 -1.87 -13.46 -9.10
C ARG A 144 -2.84 -12.78 -8.13
N TYR A 145 -2.48 -12.69 -6.84
CA TYR A 145 -3.24 -11.95 -5.84
C TYR A 145 -3.41 -10.47 -6.22
N VAL A 146 -2.32 -9.78 -6.58
CA VAL A 146 -2.37 -8.37 -7.00
C VAL A 146 -3.25 -8.19 -8.22
N ALA A 147 -3.11 -9.03 -9.26
CA ALA A 147 -3.92 -8.92 -10.47
C ALA A 147 -5.43 -9.03 -10.18
N GLU A 148 -5.85 -9.97 -9.33
CA GLU A 148 -7.26 -10.12 -8.94
C GLU A 148 -7.74 -8.97 -8.03
N ARG A 149 -6.88 -8.48 -7.11
CA ARG A 149 -7.16 -7.29 -6.29
C ARG A 149 -7.40 -6.05 -7.17
N GLU A 150 -6.54 -5.82 -8.17
CA GLU A 150 -6.69 -4.69 -9.10
C GLU A 150 -7.98 -4.81 -9.92
N ARG A 151 -8.30 -6.02 -10.41
CA ARG A 151 -9.55 -6.29 -11.14
C ARG A 151 -10.78 -5.97 -10.29
N LEU A 152 -10.86 -6.49 -9.07
CA LEU A 152 -11.98 -6.24 -8.17
C LEU A 152 -12.06 -4.78 -7.71
N THR A 153 -10.92 -4.10 -7.55
CA THR A 153 -10.86 -2.66 -7.24
C THR A 153 -11.39 -1.84 -8.41
N PHE A 154 -11.04 -2.20 -9.65
CA PHE A 154 -11.56 -1.57 -10.86
C PHE A 154 -13.08 -1.75 -10.98
N ASP A 155 -13.58 -2.97 -10.81
CA ASP A 155 -15.03 -3.27 -10.85
C ASP A 155 -15.80 -2.42 -9.81
N LEU A 156 -15.26 -2.31 -8.59
CA LEU A 156 -15.87 -1.52 -7.51
C LEU A 156 -15.80 0.00 -7.77
N ARG A 157 -14.68 0.50 -8.28
CA ARG A 157 -14.53 1.91 -8.72
C ARG A 157 -15.52 2.25 -9.84
N ALA A 158 -15.72 1.34 -10.80
CA ALA A 158 -16.69 1.51 -11.87
C ALA A 158 -18.14 1.58 -11.34
N GLN A 159 -18.51 0.72 -10.39
CA GLN A 159 -19.83 0.76 -9.75
C GLN A 159 -20.05 2.04 -8.92
N LEU A 160 -19.03 2.51 -8.20
CA LEU A 160 -19.08 3.81 -7.50
C LEU A 160 -19.24 4.98 -8.47
N ALA A 161 -18.53 4.97 -9.60
CA ALA A 161 -18.67 6.00 -10.63
C ALA A 161 -20.07 5.98 -11.28
N ALA A 162 -20.60 4.80 -11.61
CA ALA A 162 -21.93 4.63 -12.20
C ALA A 162 -23.07 5.05 -11.26
N SER A 163 -22.93 4.80 -9.95
CA SER A 163 -23.93 5.15 -8.93
C SER A 163 -23.84 6.60 -8.43
N ARG A 164 -22.76 7.32 -8.74
CA ARG A 164 -22.47 8.67 -8.19
C ARG A 164 -23.58 9.71 -8.46
N SER A 165 -24.22 9.66 -9.63
CA SER A 165 -25.30 10.59 -10.00
C SER A 165 -26.68 10.19 -9.44
N LEU A 166 -26.82 9.02 -8.82
CA LEU A 166 -28.07 8.59 -8.21
C LEU A 166 -28.35 9.35 -6.90
N PRO A 167 -29.64 9.55 -6.54
CA PRO A 167 -30.05 9.97 -5.21
C PRO A 167 -29.44 9.09 -4.10
N PRO A 168 -29.14 9.60 -2.90
CA PRO A 168 -28.42 8.85 -1.86
C PRO A 168 -29.03 7.48 -1.53
N ALA A 169 -30.36 7.39 -1.44
CA ALA A 169 -31.06 6.14 -1.17
C ALA A 169 -30.93 5.11 -2.30
N GLU A 170 -31.00 5.56 -3.56
CA GLU A 170 -30.86 4.71 -4.76
C GLU A 170 -29.41 4.27 -4.96
N ARG A 171 -28.45 5.18 -4.74
CA ARG A 171 -27.01 4.88 -4.74
C ARG A 171 -26.68 3.79 -3.73
N ARG A 172 -27.13 3.95 -2.48
CA ARG A 172 -26.97 2.93 -1.44
C ARG A 172 -27.58 1.60 -1.86
N ALA A 173 -28.78 1.60 -2.44
CA ALA A 173 -29.43 0.38 -2.91
C ALA A 173 -28.64 -0.29 -4.05
N ALA A 174 -28.09 0.48 -5.00
CA ALA A 174 -27.27 -0.03 -6.08
C ALA A 174 -25.92 -0.59 -5.61
N LEU A 175 -25.30 0.00 -4.59
CA LEU A 175 -24.07 -0.52 -3.96
C LEU A 175 -24.37 -1.79 -3.15
N ALA A 176 -25.44 -1.80 -2.36
CA ALA A 176 -25.87 -2.96 -1.60
C ALA A 176 -26.31 -4.14 -2.50
N ALA A 177 -26.87 -3.87 -3.68
CA ALA A 177 -27.20 -4.89 -4.68
C ALA A 177 -25.96 -5.46 -5.40
N PHE A 178 -24.88 -4.69 -5.50
CA PHE A 178 -23.60 -5.14 -6.06
C PHE A 178 -22.76 -5.96 -5.06
N ALA A 179 -22.91 -5.73 -3.75
CA ALA A 179 -22.17 -6.47 -2.72
C ALA A 179 -22.30 -8.01 -2.82
N PRO A 180 -23.49 -8.61 -2.99
CA PRO A 180 -23.64 -10.06 -3.15
C PRO A 180 -22.93 -10.66 -4.36
N SER A 181 -22.88 -9.96 -5.50
CA SER A 181 -22.22 -10.49 -6.71
C SER A 181 -20.69 -10.47 -6.60
N GLN A 182 -20.13 -9.49 -5.87
CA GLN A 182 -18.69 -9.39 -5.65
C GLN A 182 -18.19 -10.25 -4.46
N SER A 183 -19.07 -10.56 -3.50
CA SER A 183 -18.73 -11.23 -2.23
C SER A 183 -17.91 -12.53 -2.39
N PRO A 184 -18.23 -13.48 -3.29
CA PRO A 184 -17.44 -14.72 -3.43
C PRO A 184 -15.99 -14.47 -3.86
N ALA A 185 -15.77 -13.52 -4.76
CA ALA A 185 -14.43 -13.17 -5.24
C ALA A 185 -13.62 -12.42 -4.18
N LEU A 186 -14.27 -11.55 -3.40
CA LEU A 186 -13.64 -10.88 -2.25
C LEU A 186 -13.22 -11.88 -1.16
N HIS A 187 -14.08 -12.86 -0.84
CA HIS A 187 -13.75 -13.90 0.13
C HIS A 187 -12.58 -14.79 -0.35
N ALA A 188 -12.53 -15.12 -1.64
CA ALA A 188 -11.39 -15.84 -2.24
C ALA A 188 -10.09 -15.00 -2.19
N LEU A 189 -10.19 -13.69 -2.45
CA LEU A 189 -9.06 -12.75 -2.37
C LEU A 189 -8.51 -12.64 -0.93
N GLU A 190 -9.38 -12.45 0.07
CA GLU A 190 -8.99 -12.40 1.49
C GLU A 190 -8.38 -13.74 1.96
N THR A 191 -8.92 -14.86 1.48
CA THR A 191 -8.35 -16.20 1.73
C THR A 191 -6.95 -16.35 1.12
N THR A 192 -6.75 -15.83 -0.10
CA THR A 192 -5.45 -15.86 -0.78
C THR A 192 -4.42 -14.98 -0.05
N ALA A 193 -4.82 -13.80 0.44
CA ALA A 193 -3.96 -12.95 1.27
C ALA A 193 -3.50 -13.65 2.55
N GLU A 194 -4.39 -14.36 3.25
CA GLU A 194 -4.03 -15.13 4.45
C GLU A 194 -3.17 -16.36 4.12
N SER A 195 -3.35 -17.01 2.96
CA SER A 195 -2.45 -18.08 2.49
C SER A 195 -1.03 -17.55 2.25
N ILE A 196 -0.90 -16.45 1.49
CA ILE A 196 0.39 -15.76 1.28
C ILE A 196 1.01 -15.38 2.62
N ARG A 197 0.24 -14.85 3.56
CA ARG A 197 0.73 -14.53 4.91
C ARG A 197 1.24 -15.76 5.65
N ALA A 198 0.50 -16.87 5.64
CA ALA A 198 0.91 -18.11 6.29
C ALA A 198 2.16 -18.74 5.64
N GLU A 199 2.29 -18.66 4.30
CA GLU A 199 3.46 -19.11 3.55
C GLU A 199 4.72 -18.28 3.86
N LEU A 200 4.58 -16.95 3.97
CA LEU A 200 5.71 -16.04 4.13
C LEU A 200 6.09 -15.78 5.60
N ALA A 201 5.15 -15.82 6.55
CA ALA A 201 5.41 -15.47 7.95
C ALA A 201 6.56 -16.26 8.60
N PRO A 202 6.69 -17.60 8.42
CA PRO A 202 7.80 -18.38 8.99
C PRO A 202 9.18 -18.04 8.41
N LEU A 203 9.23 -17.36 7.26
CA LEU A 203 10.47 -16.98 6.57
C LEU A 203 10.78 -15.48 6.72
N GLY A 204 9.73 -14.67 6.92
CA GLY A 204 9.73 -13.20 6.86
C GLY A 204 10.35 -12.46 8.05
N GLY A 205 10.94 -13.15 9.02
CA GLY A 205 11.66 -12.52 10.13
C GLY A 205 10.79 -12.06 11.30
N GLY A 206 9.65 -12.69 11.57
CA GLY A 206 8.86 -12.41 12.79
C GLY A 206 9.69 -12.53 14.07
N ASP A 207 10.58 -13.52 14.13
CA ASP A 207 11.54 -13.74 15.21
C ASP A 207 12.47 -12.54 15.46
N ALA A 208 12.79 -11.72 14.45
CA ALA A 208 13.60 -10.52 14.63
C ALA A 208 12.85 -9.46 15.46
N LEU A 209 11.54 -9.29 15.23
CA LEU A 209 10.69 -8.44 16.06
C LEU A 209 10.57 -8.98 17.48
N LEU A 210 10.42 -10.30 17.63
CA LEU A 210 10.32 -10.93 18.95
C LEU A 210 11.61 -10.73 19.76
N ARG A 211 12.79 -11.05 19.19
CA ARG A 211 14.10 -10.80 19.84
C ARG A 211 14.26 -9.33 20.23
N ARG A 212 13.95 -8.39 19.34
CA ARG A 212 13.99 -6.95 19.64
C ARG A 212 12.99 -6.56 20.74
N SER A 213 11.89 -7.29 20.89
CA SER A 213 10.94 -7.08 22.00
C SER A 213 11.45 -7.62 23.34
N GLU A 214 12.25 -8.70 23.33
CA GLU A 214 12.89 -9.28 24.51
C GLU A 214 14.03 -8.40 25.06
N GLU A 215 14.70 -7.65 24.18
CA GLU A 215 15.73 -6.66 24.52
C GLU A 215 15.17 -5.40 25.21
N ILE A 216 13.86 -5.13 25.08
CA ILE A 216 13.23 -3.94 25.66
C ILE A 216 12.94 -4.16 27.14
N ASN A 217 13.52 -3.32 28.00
CA ASN A 217 13.13 -3.25 29.41
C ASN A 217 11.66 -2.76 29.55
N PRO A 218 10.72 -3.61 30.00
CA PRO A 218 9.30 -3.27 30.08
C PRO A 218 9.00 -2.15 31.08
N ALA A 219 9.86 -1.98 32.11
CA ALA A 219 9.69 -0.91 33.10
C ALA A 219 10.09 0.48 32.56
N GLN A 220 10.88 0.52 31.48
CA GLN A 220 11.35 1.77 30.86
C GLN A 220 10.56 2.14 29.60
N ASN A 221 10.18 1.16 28.78
CA ASN A 221 9.51 1.40 27.50
C ASN A 221 8.29 0.48 27.27
N PRO A 222 7.28 0.48 28.15
CA PRO A 222 6.13 -0.44 28.05
C PRO A 222 5.34 -0.26 26.75
N GLY A 223 5.15 0.98 26.28
CA GLY A 223 4.44 1.28 25.04
C GLY A 223 5.16 0.78 23.78
N LEU A 224 6.50 0.83 23.74
CA LEU A 224 7.28 0.29 22.62
C LEU A 224 7.23 -1.24 22.59
N LEU A 225 7.27 -1.88 23.76
CA LEU A 225 7.12 -3.33 23.88
C LEU A 225 5.72 -3.78 23.39
N GLU A 226 4.66 -3.10 23.84
CA GLU A 226 3.30 -3.42 23.40
C GLU A 226 3.12 -3.15 21.89
N TYR A 227 3.73 -2.08 21.36
CA TYR A 227 3.75 -1.78 19.93
C TYR A 227 4.35 -2.92 19.10
N LEU A 228 5.58 -3.36 19.43
CA LEU A 228 6.23 -4.44 18.67
C LEU A 228 5.46 -5.74 18.75
N LYS A 229 4.88 -6.07 19.92
CA LYS A 229 3.99 -7.24 20.07
C LYS A 229 2.72 -7.11 19.22
N ALA A 230 2.08 -5.94 19.17
CA ALA A 230 0.86 -5.72 18.39
C ALA A 230 1.12 -5.84 16.88
N VAL A 231 2.23 -5.25 16.40
CA VAL A 231 2.70 -5.39 15.01
C VAL A 231 2.99 -6.87 14.69
N HIS A 232 3.74 -7.56 15.55
CA HIS A 232 4.08 -8.96 15.36
C HIS A 232 2.82 -9.86 15.30
N ALA A 233 1.90 -9.70 16.27
CA ALA A 233 0.66 -10.47 16.32
C ALA A 233 -0.20 -10.23 15.07
N ALA A 234 -0.34 -8.98 14.61
CA ALA A 234 -1.11 -8.68 13.41
C ALA A 234 -0.58 -9.38 12.15
N GLN A 235 0.74 -9.42 11.95
CA GLN A 235 1.36 -9.81 10.68
C GLN A 235 1.83 -11.28 10.67
N PHE A 236 2.28 -11.82 11.80
CA PHE A 236 2.91 -13.15 11.86
C PHE A 236 2.05 -14.21 12.57
N GLN A 237 1.28 -13.85 13.61
CA GLN A 237 0.54 -14.83 14.40
C GLN A 237 -0.61 -15.49 13.62
N GLU A 238 -0.66 -16.81 13.64
CA GLU A 238 -1.70 -17.60 12.98
C GLU A 238 -3.03 -17.62 13.76
N GLY A 239 -4.12 -17.94 13.03
CA GLY A 239 -5.44 -18.22 13.60
C GLY A 239 -6.28 -17.01 14.04
N LEU A 240 -5.72 -15.80 14.03
CA LEU A 240 -6.48 -14.55 14.20
C LEU A 240 -7.35 -14.27 12.96
N SER A 241 -8.54 -13.68 13.14
CA SER A 241 -9.34 -13.20 12.01
C SER A 241 -8.74 -11.93 11.38
N LEU A 242 -9.16 -11.61 10.16
CA LEU A 242 -8.75 -10.39 9.45
C LEU A 242 -9.12 -9.12 10.24
N GLU A 243 -10.28 -9.11 10.87
CA GLU A 243 -10.77 -8.03 11.74
C GLU A 243 -9.88 -7.87 12.98
N GLN A 244 -9.48 -8.97 13.62
CA GLN A 244 -8.54 -8.94 14.74
C GLN A 244 -7.16 -8.45 14.31
N ARG A 245 -6.65 -8.86 13.15
CA ARG A 245 -5.38 -8.35 12.59
C ARG A 245 -5.45 -6.84 12.39
N HIS A 246 -6.48 -6.33 11.73
CA HIS A 246 -6.64 -4.88 11.50
C HIS A 246 -6.83 -4.11 12.81
N LEU A 247 -7.51 -4.68 13.81
CA LEU A 247 -7.64 -4.06 15.14
C LEU A 247 -6.29 -3.99 15.86
N LEU A 248 -5.46 -5.03 15.79
CA LEU A 248 -4.08 -5.02 16.33
C LEU A 248 -3.16 -4.03 15.58
N GLN A 249 -3.32 -3.88 14.26
CA GLN A 249 -2.60 -2.84 13.50
C GLN A 249 -3.05 -1.43 13.90
N ALA A 250 -4.33 -1.24 14.24
CA ALA A 250 -4.81 0.03 14.78
C ALA A 250 -4.26 0.30 16.20
N VAL A 251 -4.16 -0.72 17.06
CA VAL A 251 -3.47 -0.63 18.37
C VAL A 251 -2.02 -0.20 18.18
N ALA A 252 -1.27 -0.89 17.30
CA ALA A 252 0.10 -0.53 16.97
C ALA A 252 0.20 0.92 16.46
N SER A 253 -0.69 1.33 15.56
CA SER A 253 -0.72 2.68 15.02
C SER A 253 -0.98 3.75 16.09
N SER A 254 -1.87 3.48 17.06
CA SER A 254 -2.12 4.36 18.21
C SER A 254 -0.88 4.50 19.11
N LEU A 255 -0.24 3.38 19.43
CA LEU A 255 0.97 3.36 20.27
C LEU A 255 2.13 4.09 19.60
N GLN A 256 2.32 3.92 18.29
CA GLN A 256 3.36 4.60 17.52
C GLN A 256 3.14 6.12 17.44
N LEU A 257 1.89 6.56 17.39
CA LEU A 257 1.50 7.98 17.38
C LEU A 257 1.42 8.59 18.79
N GLY A 258 1.64 7.82 19.86
CA GLY A 258 1.49 8.29 21.24
C GLY A 258 0.06 8.68 21.61
N LEU A 259 -0.95 8.15 20.91
CA LEU A 259 -2.36 8.44 21.18
C LEU A 259 -2.84 7.67 22.41
N ASP A 260 -3.34 8.37 23.42
CA ASP A 260 -3.98 7.75 24.58
C ASP A 260 -5.33 7.14 24.16
N PRO A 261 -5.52 5.80 24.28
CA PRO A 261 -6.77 5.14 23.90
C PRO A 261 -7.98 5.55 24.76
N ASN A 262 -7.74 6.22 25.90
CA ASN A 262 -8.79 6.70 26.80
C ASN A 262 -9.17 8.17 26.56
N GLN A 263 -8.39 8.93 25.79
CA GLN A 263 -8.68 10.34 25.50
C GLN A 263 -9.25 10.48 24.08
N PRO A 264 -10.47 11.05 23.92
CA PRO A 264 -11.04 11.29 22.61
C PRO A 264 -10.33 12.48 21.92
N GLY A 265 -9.23 12.20 21.23
CA GLY A 265 -8.57 13.16 20.37
C GLY A 265 -9.45 13.57 19.17
N GLU A 266 -9.10 14.71 18.54
CA GLU A 266 -9.79 15.26 17.36
C GLU A 266 -9.90 14.24 16.21
N THR A 267 -8.90 13.36 16.07
CA THR A 267 -8.91 12.23 15.14
C THR A 267 -9.18 10.93 15.90
N GLY A 268 -10.18 10.17 15.47
CA GLY A 268 -10.47 8.82 15.95
C GLY A 268 -10.34 7.77 14.85
N TYR A 269 -10.19 6.51 15.23
CA TYR A 269 -10.28 5.39 14.29
C TYR A 269 -11.73 4.98 14.06
N PHE A 270 -12.07 4.58 12.83
CA PHE A 270 -13.40 4.11 12.44
C PHE A 270 -13.32 2.72 11.78
N LEU A 271 -14.27 2.35 10.91
CA LEU A 271 -14.22 1.13 10.09
C LEU A 271 -14.08 1.47 8.59
N PRO A 272 -13.19 0.80 7.82
CA PRO A 272 -12.27 -0.31 8.20
C PRO A 272 -11.32 0.05 9.35
N ALA A 273 -10.91 -0.90 10.19
CA ALA A 273 -10.41 -0.63 11.56
C ALA A 273 -9.19 0.31 11.66
N LEU A 274 -8.40 0.38 10.59
CA LEU A 274 -7.25 1.28 10.40
C LEU A 274 -7.60 2.69 9.94
N ALA A 275 -8.80 2.91 9.40
CA ALA A 275 -9.23 4.21 8.92
C ALA A 275 -9.26 5.22 10.07
N ARG A 276 -8.66 6.38 9.84
CA ARG A 276 -8.61 7.51 10.77
C ARG A 276 -9.42 8.65 10.20
N ILE A 277 -10.37 9.17 10.95
CA ILE A 277 -11.21 10.31 10.57
C ILE A 277 -11.19 11.35 11.70
N SER A 278 -11.27 12.62 11.33
CA SER A 278 -11.68 13.66 12.29
C SER A 278 -13.03 13.27 12.88
N ARG A 279 -13.23 13.49 14.19
CA ARG A 279 -14.55 13.36 14.82
C ARG A 279 -15.43 14.47 14.22
N PRO A 280 -16.49 14.15 13.46
CA PRO A 280 -17.44 15.18 13.03
C PRO A 280 -18.18 15.69 14.27
N ASP A 281 -18.54 16.98 14.26
CA ASP A 281 -19.36 17.53 15.34
C ASP A 281 -20.68 16.75 15.47
N PRO A 282 -21.12 16.43 16.71
CA PRO A 282 -22.36 15.74 16.94
C PRO A 282 -23.55 16.64 16.55
N ALA A 283 -24.18 16.36 15.42
CA ALA A 283 -25.35 17.13 14.96
C ALA A 283 -26.61 16.88 15.81
N ASP A 284 -26.73 15.70 16.42
CA ASP A 284 -27.84 15.32 17.30
C ASP A 284 -27.43 14.28 18.36
N ALA A 285 -28.32 14.06 19.33
CA ALA A 285 -28.10 13.12 20.43
C ALA A 285 -27.99 11.65 19.92
N THR A 286 -28.78 11.28 18.91
CA THR A 286 -28.79 9.91 18.34
C THR A 286 -27.45 9.54 17.72
N SER A 287 -26.88 10.43 16.91
CA SER A 287 -25.54 10.29 16.31
C SER A 287 -24.46 10.17 17.38
N THR A 288 -24.62 10.93 18.47
CA THR A 288 -23.72 10.91 19.62
C THR A 288 -23.78 9.55 20.33
N GLU A 289 -24.98 9.04 20.59
CA GLU A 289 -25.20 7.74 21.23
C GLU A 289 -24.68 6.58 20.36
N GLN A 290 -24.99 6.57 19.06
CA GLN A 290 -24.48 5.56 18.12
C GLN A 290 -22.95 5.58 18.06
N ARG A 291 -22.34 6.78 18.01
CA ARG A 291 -20.89 6.92 18.03
C ARG A 291 -20.28 6.45 19.35
N GLN A 292 -20.90 6.76 20.48
CA GLN A 292 -20.47 6.30 21.79
C GLN A 292 -20.51 4.77 21.89
N ARG A 293 -21.63 4.14 21.48
CA ARG A 293 -21.78 2.68 21.41
C ARG A 293 -20.72 2.02 20.53
N PHE A 294 -20.41 2.60 19.38
CA PHE A 294 -19.34 2.15 18.50
C PHE A 294 -17.95 2.26 19.17
N ASP A 295 -17.63 3.43 19.75
CA ASP A 295 -16.34 3.68 20.43
C ASP A 295 -16.18 2.77 21.68
N ASP A 296 -17.26 2.45 22.40
CA ASP A 296 -17.28 1.51 23.54
C ASP A 296 -17.08 0.05 23.10
N LEU A 297 -17.88 -0.43 22.13
CA LEU A 297 -17.78 -1.80 21.62
C LEU A 297 -16.40 -2.09 21.03
N ARG A 298 -15.85 -1.13 20.27
CA ARG A 298 -14.48 -1.17 19.74
C ARG A 298 -13.46 -1.29 20.86
N ARG A 299 -13.48 -0.39 21.87
CA ARG A 299 -12.53 -0.43 23.00
C ARG A 299 -12.64 -1.73 23.80
N SER A 300 -13.84 -2.29 23.94
CA SER A 300 -14.05 -3.58 24.58
C SER A 300 -13.42 -4.75 23.80
N LEU A 301 -13.61 -4.80 22.48
CA LEU A 301 -12.95 -5.78 21.59
C LEU A 301 -11.43 -5.64 21.61
N GLU A 302 -10.94 -4.40 21.57
CA GLU A 302 -9.51 -4.08 21.64
C GLU A 302 -8.89 -4.54 22.96
N THR A 303 -9.54 -4.24 24.08
CA THR A 303 -9.08 -4.61 25.43
C THR A 303 -9.00 -6.14 25.59
N GLU A 304 -10.03 -6.87 25.16
CA GLU A 304 -10.03 -8.33 25.18
C GLU A 304 -8.90 -8.90 24.32
N LEU A 305 -8.70 -8.37 23.12
CA LEU A 305 -7.67 -8.84 22.19
C LEU A 305 -6.25 -8.53 22.70
N ARG A 306 -6.01 -7.32 23.23
CA ARG A 306 -4.73 -6.93 23.86
C ARG A 306 -4.41 -7.81 25.07
N GLN A 307 -5.38 -8.06 25.95
CA GLN A 307 -5.19 -8.95 27.11
C GLN A 307 -4.92 -10.40 26.70
N ALA A 308 -5.66 -10.92 25.72
CA ALA A 308 -5.54 -12.31 25.28
C ALA A 308 -4.24 -12.59 24.51
N VAL A 309 -3.70 -11.62 23.78
CA VAL A 309 -2.59 -11.80 22.82
C VAL A 309 -1.29 -11.10 23.26
N LEU A 310 -1.35 -9.89 23.81
CA LEU A 310 -0.16 -9.06 24.10
C LEU A 310 0.24 -9.06 25.58
N GLY A 311 -0.74 -9.28 26.46
CA GLY A 311 -0.60 -9.17 27.91
C GLY A 311 0.41 -10.14 28.54
N PRO A 312 0.89 -9.86 29.76
CA PRO A 312 1.84 -10.73 30.47
C PRO A 312 1.28 -12.14 30.74
N SER A 313 -0.04 -12.25 30.85
CA SER A 313 -0.77 -13.51 31.03
C SER A 313 -1.52 -13.94 29.76
N ALA A 314 -0.96 -13.65 28.57
CA ALA A 314 -1.58 -13.97 27.27
C ALA A 314 -2.09 -15.43 27.22
N THR A 315 -3.40 -15.55 26.97
CA THR A 315 -4.11 -16.83 26.95
C THR A 315 -4.05 -17.49 25.58
N VAL A 316 -3.83 -16.70 24.52
CA VAL A 316 -3.63 -17.17 23.16
C VAL A 316 -2.14 -17.41 22.92
N LYS A 317 -1.75 -18.69 22.88
CA LYS A 317 -0.37 -19.15 22.66
C LYS A 317 -0.18 -19.93 21.36
N ASN A 318 -1.27 -20.20 20.62
CA ASN A 318 -1.25 -20.94 19.35
C ASN A 318 -2.47 -20.57 18.48
N ALA A 319 -2.41 -20.99 17.20
CA ALA A 319 -3.45 -20.75 16.21
C ALA A 319 -4.85 -21.21 16.67
N ARG A 320 -4.97 -22.39 17.29
CA ARG A 320 -6.25 -22.93 17.76
C ARG A 320 -6.91 -22.03 18.81
N GLN A 321 -6.12 -21.48 19.74
CA GLN A 321 -6.62 -20.54 20.74
C GLN A 321 -6.98 -19.18 20.11
N ALA A 322 -6.22 -18.73 19.11
CA ALA A 322 -6.52 -17.51 18.36
C ALA A 322 -7.85 -17.65 17.59
N SER A 323 -8.06 -18.76 16.88
CA SER A 323 -9.31 -19.01 16.15
C SER A 323 -10.50 -19.22 17.08
N ALA A 324 -10.30 -19.79 18.27
CA ALA A 324 -11.34 -19.85 19.29
C ALA A 324 -11.70 -18.47 19.85
N LEU A 325 -10.75 -17.53 19.95
CA LEU A 325 -11.04 -16.13 20.29
C LEU A 325 -11.77 -15.43 19.15
N ALA A 326 -11.33 -15.61 17.90
CA ALA A 326 -11.99 -15.08 16.71
C ALA A 326 -13.47 -15.49 16.63
N ALA A 327 -13.75 -16.79 16.80
CA ALA A 327 -15.11 -17.32 16.80
C ALA A 327 -15.99 -16.73 17.92
N ARG A 328 -15.43 -16.44 19.11
CA ARG A 328 -16.17 -15.75 20.20
C ARG A 328 -16.43 -14.28 19.90
N GLN A 329 -15.54 -13.61 19.18
CA GLN A 329 -15.66 -12.17 18.88
C GLN A 329 -16.47 -11.88 17.61
N ALA A 330 -16.69 -12.86 16.72
CA ALA A 330 -17.34 -12.69 15.41
C ALA A 330 -18.64 -11.85 15.47
N ALA A 331 -19.64 -12.27 16.26
CA ALA A 331 -20.92 -11.56 16.37
C ALA A 331 -20.80 -10.11 16.89
N ARG A 332 -19.75 -9.80 17.67
CA ARG A 332 -19.46 -8.44 18.15
C ARG A 332 -18.74 -7.60 17.10
N PHE A 333 -17.97 -8.21 16.20
CA PHE A 333 -17.49 -7.54 15.00
C PHE A 333 -18.65 -7.25 14.03
N ASP A 334 -19.61 -8.16 13.88
CA ASP A 334 -20.83 -7.93 13.08
C ASP A 334 -21.65 -6.75 13.64
N GLU A 335 -21.88 -6.69 14.95
CA GLU A 335 -22.51 -5.52 15.61
C GLU A 335 -21.71 -4.23 15.38
N LEU A 336 -20.37 -4.28 15.47
CA LEU A 336 -19.52 -3.12 15.21
C LEU A 336 -19.61 -2.65 13.75
N HIS A 337 -19.72 -3.59 12.79
CA HIS A 337 -19.95 -3.29 11.38
C HIS A 337 -21.34 -2.67 11.15
N GLN A 338 -22.38 -3.15 11.83
CA GLN A 338 -23.72 -2.58 11.78
C GLN A 338 -23.73 -1.15 12.35
N LEU A 339 -23.19 -0.92 13.56
CA LEU A 339 -23.11 0.40 14.17
C LEU A 339 -22.35 1.41 13.29
N ALA A 340 -21.26 0.97 12.64
CA ALA A 340 -20.57 1.83 11.68
C ALA A 340 -21.42 2.15 10.44
N GLU A 341 -22.27 1.23 9.98
CA GLU A 341 -23.18 1.50 8.86
C GLU A 341 -24.30 2.47 9.25
N GLU A 342 -24.87 2.32 10.45
CA GLU A 342 -25.82 3.29 11.01
C GLU A 342 -25.22 4.70 11.11
N ILE A 343 -23.97 4.82 11.59
CA ILE A 343 -23.24 6.09 11.63
C ILE A 343 -23.02 6.64 10.22
N ARG A 344 -22.65 5.82 9.23
CA ARG A 344 -22.51 6.27 7.83
C ARG A 344 -23.82 6.80 7.26
N LEU A 345 -24.94 6.14 7.53
CA LEU A 345 -26.26 6.61 7.12
C LEU A 345 -26.57 7.98 7.72
N GLY A 346 -26.33 8.18 9.03
CA GLY A 346 -26.50 9.47 9.69
C GLY A 346 -25.56 10.57 9.20
N LEU A 347 -24.43 10.23 8.60
CA LEU A 347 -23.48 11.17 7.98
C LEU A 347 -23.76 11.44 6.49
N ALA A 348 -24.38 10.52 5.76
CA ALA A 348 -24.54 10.60 4.30
C ALA A 348 -25.46 11.73 3.82
N ASP A 349 -26.41 12.16 4.65
CA ASP A 349 -27.29 13.30 4.37
C ASP A 349 -26.65 14.67 4.72
N ARG A 350 -25.39 14.66 5.20
CA ARG A 350 -24.66 15.88 5.59
C ARG A 350 -23.62 16.25 4.54
N PRO A 351 -23.40 17.55 4.26
CA PRO A 351 -22.25 17.98 3.47
C PRO A 351 -20.97 17.58 4.21
N ASP A 352 -20.01 16.99 3.51
CA ASP A 352 -18.69 16.70 4.09
C ASP A 352 -17.97 18.03 4.34
N PRO A 353 -17.56 18.35 5.58
CA PRO A 353 -16.94 19.64 5.89
C PRO A 353 -15.58 19.84 5.21
N ALA A 354 -14.97 18.79 4.66
CA ALA A 354 -13.76 18.85 3.86
C ALA A 354 -14.02 18.89 2.34
N GLU A 355 -15.28 18.82 1.88
CA GLU A 355 -15.59 19.00 0.46
C GLU A 355 -15.24 20.43 0.03
N PRO A 356 -14.36 20.62 -0.97
CA PRO A 356 -14.01 21.94 -1.46
C PRO A 356 -15.27 22.61 -2.04
N ALA A 357 -15.64 23.75 -1.46
CA ALA A 357 -16.80 24.52 -1.93
C ALA A 357 -16.72 24.78 -3.45
N PRO A 358 -17.86 24.77 -4.18
CA PRO A 358 -17.89 25.05 -5.61
C PRO A 358 -17.14 26.34 -5.94
N SER A 359 -16.11 26.22 -6.78
CA SER A 359 -15.29 27.37 -7.16
C SER A 359 -16.12 28.35 -7.98
N ARG A 360 -16.24 29.60 -7.51
CA ARG A 360 -16.76 30.71 -8.32
C ARG A 360 -15.87 31.05 -9.52
N PHE A 361 -14.61 30.62 -9.50
CA PHE A 361 -13.64 30.84 -10.57
C PHE A 361 -13.71 29.71 -11.61
N PRO A 362 -13.47 30.00 -12.91
CA PRO A 362 -13.44 28.98 -13.96
C PRO A 362 -12.50 27.81 -13.63
N PRO A 363 -12.91 26.55 -13.89
CA PRO A 363 -12.12 25.38 -13.50
C PRO A 363 -10.73 25.35 -14.16
N ASP A 364 -10.62 25.78 -15.43
CA ASP A 364 -9.32 25.88 -16.12
C ASP A 364 -8.37 26.91 -15.49
N LEU A 365 -8.90 28.02 -14.95
CA LEU A 365 -8.08 29.02 -14.28
C LEU A 365 -7.54 28.49 -12.94
N VAL A 366 -8.38 27.79 -12.16
CA VAL A 366 -7.97 27.11 -10.92
C VAL A 366 -6.91 26.06 -11.23
N ARG A 367 -7.15 25.22 -12.24
CA ARG A 367 -6.24 24.17 -12.70
C ARG A 367 -4.90 24.74 -13.17
N GLN A 368 -4.89 25.70 -14.08
CA GLN A 368 -3.66 26.26 -14.65
C GLN A 368 -2.76 26.92 -13.59
N VAL A 369 -3.35 27.67 -12.64
CA VAL A 369 -2.58 28.28 -11.54
C VAL A 369 -2.10 27.21 -10.55
N GLY A 370 -2.93 26.21 -10.27
CA GLY A 370 -2.59 25.08 -9.41
C GLY A 370 -1.44 24.23 -9.94
N GLU A 371 -1.50 23.84 -11.21
CA GLU A 371 -0.46 23.10 -11.93
C GLU A 371 0.86 23.88 -11.95
N ALA A 372 0.84 25.18 -12.23
CA ALA A 372 2.05 26.01 -12.23
C ALA A 372 2.71 26.10 -10.83
N VAL A 373 1.91 26.25 -9.77
CA VAL A 373 2.41 26.26 -8.38
C VAL A 373 2.91 24.87 -7.95
N ALA A 374 2.23 23.79 -8.33
CA ALA A 374 2.69 22.42 -8.06
C ALA A 374 4.01 22.12 -8.79
N GLY A 375 4.14 22.53 -10.06
CA GLY A 375 5.37 22.42 -10.84
C GLY A 375 6.55 23.17 -10.22
N LYS A 376 6.30 24.30 -9.54
CA LYS A 376 7.34 25.02 -8.79
C LYS A 376 7.87 24.18 -7.62
N SER A 377 6.99 23.54 -6.85
CA SER A 377 7.41 22.66 -5.75
C SER A 377 8.16 21.44 -6.26
N ALA A 378 7.65 20.78 -7.30
CA ALA A 378 8.31 19.64 -7.94
C ALA A 378 9.73 19.98 -8.44
N PHE A 379 9.89 21.16 -9.04
CA PHE A 379 11.20 21.67 -9.46
C PHE A 379 12.17 21.87 -8.29
N GLN A 380 11.69 22.31 -7.11
CA GLN A 380 12.52 22.48 -5.91
C GLN A 380 12.96 21.13 -5.31
N THR A 381 12.07 20.13 -5.28
CA THR A 381 12.42 18.75 -4.90
C THR A 381 13.48 18.20 -5.86
N GLU A 382 13.24 18.30 -7.17
CA GLU A 382 14.15 17.81 -8.22
C GLU A 382 15.54 18.46 -8.15
N CYS A 383 15.63 19.77 -7.88
CA CYS A 383 16.90 20.45 -7.61
C CYS A 383 17.65 19.81 -6.43
N THR A 384 16.93 19.58 -5.33
CA THR A 384 17.50 19.02 -4.09
C THR A 384 17.97 17.58 -4.30
N ARG A 385 17.15 16.76 -4.95
CA ARG A 385 17.46 15.38 -5.36
C ARG A 385 18.72 15.32 -6.23
N ARG A 386 18.82 16.16 -7.26
CA ARG A 386 20.01 16.26 -8.13
C ARG A 386 21.27 16.67 -7.38
N VAL A 387 21.18 17.69 -6.51
CA VAL A 387 22.29 18.11 -5.65
C VAL A 387 22.76 16.94 -4.77
N GLN A 388 21.86 16.20 -4.14
CA GLN A 388 22.22 15.04 -3.31
C GLN A 388 22.80 13.87 -4.13
N ALA A 389 22.27 13.59 -5.32
CA ALA A 389 22.78 12.54 -6.20
C ALA A 389 24.21 12.86 -6.69
N LEU A 390 24.46 14.09 -7.14
CA LEU A 390 25.78 14.55 -7.58
C LEU A 390 26.79 14.60 -6.42
N ASN A 391 26.37 15.02 -5.23
CA ASN A 391 27.24 14.99 -4.04
C ASN A 391 27.62 13.55 -3.62
N ARG A 392 26.79 12.55 -3.93
CA ARG A 392 27.11 11.13 -3.71
C ARG A 392 28.06 10.59 -4.79
N SER A 393 27.85 10.92 -6.06
CA SER A 393 28.65 10.37 -7.17
C SER A 393 29.98 11.09 -7.45
N LEU A 394 30.10 12.37 -7.09
CA LEU A 394 31.30 13.19 -7.35
C LEU A 394 32.17 13.42 -6.11
N ALA A 395 31.95 12.66 -5.03
CA ALA A 395 32.73 12.75 -3.80
C ALA A 395 34.25 12.57 -4.09
N PRO A 396 35.15 13.37 -3.48
CA PRO A 396 34.89 14.30 -2.38
C PRO A 396 34.45 15.71 -2.79
N ARG A 397 34.32 16.02 -4.10
CA ARG A 397 33.85 17.34 -4.55
C ARG A 397 32.39 17.52 -4.12
N ARG A 398 32.01 18.74 -3.72
CA ARG A 398 30.62 19.10 -3.44
C ARG A 398 30.03 19.97 -4.53
N VAL A 399 28.74 19.77 -4.81
CA VAL A 399 27.93 20.57 -5.73
C VAL A 399 26.85 21.31 -4.94
N LYS A 400 26.57 22.55 -5.32
CA LYS A 400 25.46 23.38 -4.81
C LYS A 400 24.62 23.91 -5.98
N LEU A 401 23.37 24.26 -5.69
CA LEU A 401 22.55 25.06 -6.59
C LEU A 401 22.88 26.54 -6.43
N VAL A 402 23.02 27.27 -7.53
CA VAL A 402 23.13 28.73 -7.58
C VAL A 402 22.23 29.32 -8.66
N MET A 403 21.89 30.60 -8.52
CA MET A 403 21.20 31.37 -9.56
C MET A 403 22.23 32.20 -10.34
N ARG A 404 22.33 32.00 -11.65
CA ARG A 404 23.05 32.90 -12.57
C ARG A 404 22.01 33.69 -13.38
N GLY A 405 21.71 34.89 -12.91
CA GLY A 405 20.54 35.64 -13.38
C GLY A 405 19.25 34.90 -13.02
N PRO A 406 18.29 34.72 -13.95
CA PRO A 406 17.08 33.94 -13.69
C PRO A 406 17.34 32.43 -13.70
N GLN A 407 18.48 31.96 -14.22
CA GLN A 407 18.72 30.54 -14.47
C GLN A 407 19.32 29.81 -13.27
N PRO A 408 18.73 28.69 -12.82
CA PRO A 408 19.32 27.80 -11.83
C PRO A 408 20.40 26.93 -12.47
N ILE A 409 21.58 26.89 -11.86
CA ILE A 409 22.75 26.13 -12.32
C ILE A 409 23.39 25.44 -11.12
N LEU A 410 23.88 24.22 -11.32
CA LEU A 410 24.64 23.42 -10.37
C LEU A 410 26.14 23.71 -10.57
N GLU A 411 26.84 24.11 -9.51
CA GLU A 411 28.28 24.40 -9.56
C GLU A 411 29.05 23.77 -8.38
N PHE A 412 30.34 23.52 -8.59
CA PHE A 412 31.22 22.96 -7.56
C PHE A 412 31.53 23.94 -6.40
N VAL A 413 31.87 23.37 -5.25
CA VAL A 413 32.38 24.05 -4.06
C VAL A 413 33.71 23.40 -3.65
N PRO A 414 34.86 24.09 -3.79
CA PRO A 414 35.05 25.38 -4.46
C PRO A 414 34.81 25.30 -5.99
N PRO A 415 34.53 26.42 -6.68
CA PRO A 415 34.34 26.44 -8.12
C PRO A 415 35.63 26.04 -8.87
N THR A 416 35.46 25.30 -9.97
CA THR A 416 36.54 24.83 -10.83
C THR A 416 36.92 25.84 -11.92
N ALA A 417 38.11 25.69 -12.50
CA ALA A 417 38.47 26.38 -13.73
C ALA A 417 37.59 25.90 -14.90
N ALA A 418 37.25 26.82 -15.81
CA ALA A 418 36.41 26.51 -16.96
C ALA A 418 37.05 25.42 -17.84
N GLY A 419 36.30 24.35 -18.12
CA GLY A 419 36.74 23.20 -18.92
C GLY A 419 36.83 21.87 -18.16
N ASP A 420 36.93 21.89 -16.83
CA ASP A 420 37.01 20.68 -15.96
C ASP A 420 35.63 20.25 -15.41
N GLU A 421 34.57 20.36 -16.21
CA GLU A 421 33.19 20.01 -15.80
C GLU A 421 32.84 18.59 -16.25
N PRO A 422 32.62 17.63 -15.31
CA PRO A 422 32.24 16.26 -15.66
C PRO A 422 30.92 16.22 -16.42
N ASP A 423 30.80 15.29 -17.37
CA ASP A 423 29.60 15.18 -18.23
C ASP A 423 28.31 14.96 -17.42
N ALA A 424 28.39 14.32 -16.24
CA ALA A 424 27.27 14.16 -15.32
C ALA A 424 26.75 15.51 -14.75
N LEU A 425 27.63 16.48 -14.49
CA LEU A 425 27.22 17.82 -14.03
C LEU A 425 26.65 18.63 -15.20
N ARG A 426 27.25 18.49 -16.40
CA ARG A 426 26.76 19.14 -17.63
C ARG A 426 25.36 18.66 -18.02
N SER A 427 25.13 17.34 -18.09
CA SER A 427 23.80 16.74 -18.35
C SER A 427 22.78 17.20 -17.31
N ALA A 428 23.16 17.19 -16.02
CA ALA A 428 22.28 17.64 -14.96
C ALA A 428 21.90 19.13 -15.09
N ASN A 429 22.82 19.98 -15.56
CA ASN A 429 22.59 21.39 -15.86
C ASN A 429 21.68 21.59 -17.09
N GLU A 430 21.90 20.85 -18.17
CA GLU A 430 21.07 20.90 -19.39
C GLU A 430 19.60 20.52 -19.11
N GLU A 431 19.40 19.41 -18.39
CA GLU A 431 18.07 18.95 -17.96
C GLU A 431 17.41 19.96 -17.02
N LEU A 432 18.16 20.52 -16.06
CA LEU A 432 17.65 21.52 -15.11
C LEU A 432 17.21 22.81 -15.79
N LEU A 433 17.96 23.28 -16.80
CA LEU A 433 17.59 24.43 -17.62
C LEU A 433 16.34 24.17 -18.47
N GLY A 434 16.18 22.94 -18.97
CA GLY A 434 14.95 22.50 -19.66
C GLY A 434 13.73 22.57 -18.74
N LEU A 435 13.80 21.92 -17.57
CA LEU A 435 12.74 21.94 -16.56
C LEU A 435 12.41 23.36 -16.08
N HIS A 436 13.43 24.19 -15.85
CA HIS A 436 13.24 25.58 -15.42
C HIS A 436 12.53 26.44 -16.48
N ARG A 437 12.81 26.21 -17.78
CA ARG A 437 12.13 26.90 -18.87
C ARG A 437 10.64 26.55 -18.89
N THR A 438 10.30 25.26 -18.89
CA THR A 438 8.91 24.79 -18.85
C THR A 438 8.15 25.33 -17.63
N LEU A 439 8.80 25.35 -16.45
CA LEU A 439 8.22 25.96 -15.26
C LEU A 439 7.96 27.46 -15.42
N THR A 440 8.92 28.20 -15.98
CA THR A 440 8.81 29.65 -16.17
C THR A 440 7.70 29.99 -17.16
N GLU A 441 7.57 29.24 -18.25
CA GLU A 441 6.49 29.35 -19.23
C GLU A 441 5.12 29.07 -18.59
N ALA A 442 5.00 27.98 -17.80
CA ALA A 442 3.76 27.66 -17.09
C ALA A 442 3.36 28.74 -16.05
N MET A 443 4.33 29.22 -15.27
CA MET A 443 4.13 30.30 -14.29
C MET A 443 3.71 31.61 -14.95
N GLN A 444 4.30 31.97 -16.09
CA GLN A 444 3.92 33.16 -16.85
C GLN A 444 2.53 33.00 -17.47
N ALA A 445 2.23 31.88 -18.11
CA ALA A 445 0.92 31.60 -18.68
C ALA A 445 -0.21 31.63 -17.62
N ALA A 446 0.05 31.07 -16.44
CA ALA A 446 -0.85 31.13 -15.28
C ALA A 446 -1.06 32.57 -14.78
N ARG A 447 0.01 33.38 -14.69
CA ARG A 447 -0.07 34.79 -14.32
C ARG A 447 -0.93 35.57 -15.32
N ASP A 448 -0.70 35.39 -16.61
CA ASP A 448 -1.43 36.08 -17.67
C ASP A 448 -2.90 35.66 -17.73
N ALA A 449 -3.23 34.41 -17.38
CA ALA A 449 -4.60 33.96 -17.21
C ALA A 449 -5.31 34.67 -16.05
N VAL A 450 -4.63 34.86 -14.91
CA VAL A 450 -5.18 35.61 -13.76
C VAL A 450 -5.34 37.10 -14.09
N VAL A 451 -4.41 37.70 -14.82
CA VAL A 451 -4.52 39.09 -15.29
C VAL A 451 -5.73 39.26 -16.20
N ARG A 452 -5.85 38.46 -17.28
CA ARG A 452 -7.02 38.49 -18.19
C ARG A 452 -8.34 38.26 -17.46
N TYR A 453 -8.37 37.34 -16.50
CA TYR A 453 -9.56 37.11 -15.68
C TYR A 453 -9.91 38.36 -14.85
N SER A 454 -8.93 38.98 -14.18
CA SER A 454 -9.13 40.20 -13.39
C SER A 454 -9.57 41.40 -14.22
N GLU A 455 -9.07 41.55 -15.44
CA GLU A 455 -9.44 42.61 -16.38
C GLU A 455 -10.89 42.44 -16.87
N ASN A 456 -11.27 41.22 -17.25
CA ASN A 456 -12.63 40.89 -17.67
C ASN A 456 -13.68 41.05 -16.56
N HIS A 457 -13.26 41.08 -15.29
CA HIS A 457 -14.11 41.25 -14.12
C HIS A 457 -13.75 42.52 -13.32
N ALA A 458 -13.27 43.57 -13.98
CA ALA A 458 -12.80 44.81 -13.33
C ALA A 458 -13.88 45.59 -12.53
N GLY A 459 -15.16 45.21 -12.62
CA GLY A 459 -16.25 45.72 -11.77
C GLY A 459 -16.49 44.92 -10.49
N GLU A 460 -15.85 43.76 -10.32
CA GLU A 460 -15.90 42.97 -9.09
C GLU A 460 -14.78 43.38 -8.13
N ASN A 461 -15.06 43.34 -6.82
CA ASN A 461 -14.05 43.55 -5.76
C ASN A 461 -13.12 42.32 -5.64
N LEU A 462 -12.34 42.05 -6.69
CA LEU A 462 -11.37 40.96 -6.72
C LEU A 462 -10.09 41.31 -5.95
N PRO A 463 -9.43 40.32 -5.29
CA PRO A 463 -8.11 40.52 -4.73
C PRO A 463 -7.08 40.84 -5.81
N ALA A 464 -6.07 41.64 -5.48
CA ALA A 464 -4.90 41.86 -6.35
C ALA A 464 -4.30 40.53 -6.84
N VAL A 465 -3.82 40.51 -8.09
CA VAL A 465 -3.36 39.31 -8.84
C VAL A 465 -2.60 38.30 -7.99
N GLY A 466 -1.59 38.72 -7.20
CA GLY A 466 -0.83 37.80 -6.35
C GLY A 466 -1.64 37.12 -5.23
N LYS A 467 -2.59 37.83 -4.61
CA LYS A 467 -3.52 37.25 -3.62
C LYS A 467 -4.52 36.30 -4.31
N LEU A 468 -5.00 36.66 -5.49
CA LEU A 468 -5.90 35.83 -6.29
C LEU A 468 -5.22 34.53 -6.75
N SER A 469 -3.98 34.59 -7.26
CA SER A 469 -3.18 33.41 -7.58
C SER A 469 -2.99 32.49 -6.37
N ALA A 470 -2.67 33.05 -5.20
CA ALA A 470 -2.54 32.29 -3.96
C ALA A 470 -3.88 31.73 -3.41
N GLN A 471 -5.03 32.26 -3.84
CA GLN A 471 -6.35 31.70 -3.56
C GLN A 471 -6.65 30.54 -4.52
N LEU A 472 -6.44 30.73 -5.82
CA LEU A 472 -6.64 29.71 -6.85
C LEU A 472 -5.77 28.46 -6.61
N ALA A 473 -4.48 28.65 -6.28
CA ALA A 473 -3.59 27.55 -5.93
C ALA A 473 -4.05 26.77 -4.68
N ARG A 474 -4.63 27.45 -3.68
CA ARG A 474 -5.21 26.80 -2.49
C ARG A 474 -6.46 26.00 -2.83
N LEU A 475 -7.36 26.55 -3.65
CA LEU A 475 -8.55 25.84 -4.14
C LEU A 475 -8.15 24.58 -4.94
N HIS A 476 -7.14 24.68 -5.82
CA HIS A 476 -6.61 23.54 -6.54
C HIS A 476 -6.04 22.47 -5.60
N ALA A 477 -5.21 22.86 -4.62
CA ALA A 477 -4.64 21.93 -3.64
C ALA A 477 -5.74 21.23 -2.81
N GLN A 478 -6.81 21.94 -2.43
CA GLN A 478 -7.97 21.34 -1.77
C GLN A 478 -8.71 20.34 -2.69
N GLN A 479 -8.93 20.69 -3.96
CA GLN A 479 -9.55 19.79 -4.95
C GLN A 479 -8.71 18.53 -5.21
N GLU A 480 -7.38 18.66 -5.29
CA GLU A 480 -6.48 17.52 -5.48
C GLU A 480 -6.40 16.62 -4.25
N THR A 481 -6.37 17.19 -3.02
CA THR A 481 -6.49 16.39 -1.80
C THR A 481 -7.84 15.67 -1.74
N TRP A 482 -8.94 16.36 -2.04
CA TRP A 482 -10.29 15.78 -2.06
C TRP A 482 -10.45 14.64 -3.08
N ARG A 483 -9.80 14.77 -4.26
CA ARG A 483 -9.71 13.71 -5.28
C ARG A 483 -8.83 12.55 -4.81
N ARG A 484 -7.63 12.82 -4.29
CA ARG A 484 -6.68 11.79 -3.82
C ARG A 484 -7.26 10.92 -2.71
N PHE A 485 -8.11 11.49 -1.87
CA PHE A 485 -8.83 10.77 -0.81
C PHE A 485 -10.22 10.24 -1.24
N SER A 486 -10.59 10.23 -2.53
CA SER A 486 -11.92 9.77 -2.99
C SER A 486 -12.26 8.36 -2.49
N ASP A 487 -11.30 7.45 -2.63
CA ASP A 487 -11.49 6.03 -2.35
C ASP A 487 -11.42 5.75 -0.85
N TYR A 488 -10.58 6.49 -0.12
CA TYR A 488 -10.56 6.50 1.34
C TYR A 488 -11.93 6.97 1.86
N ARG A 489 -12.42 8.13 1.39
CA ARG A 489 -13.74 8.66 1.77
C ARG A 489 -14.83 7.64 1.45
N ALA A 490 -14.83 7.07 0.25
CA ALA A 490 -15.84 6.09 -0.16
C ALA A 490 -15.81 4.82 0.74
N ALA A 491 -14.64 4.23 0.94
CA ALA A 491 -14.49 3.05 1.80
C ALA A 491 -15.00 3.27 3.23
N VAL A 492 -14.77 4.47 3.76
CA VAL A 492 -15.01 4.81 5.17
C VAL A 492 -16.40 5.40 5.42
N LEU A 493 -16.95 6.19 4.49
CA LEU A 493 -18.18 6.97 4.67
C LEU A 493 -19.34 6.60 3.72
N GLU A 494 -19.09 6.09 2.51
CA GLU A 494 -20.18 5.80 1.55
C GLU A 494 -21.06 4.63 2.06
N PRO A 495 -22.38 4.77 2.24
CA PRO A 495 -23.24 3.67 2.68
C PRO A 495 -23.46 2.59 1.62
N GLY A 496 -23.84 1.39 2.04
CA GLY A 496 -24.21 0.26 1.17
C GLY A 496 -23.04 -0.62 0.70
N LEU A 497 -21.79 -0.25 0.97
CA LEU A 497 -20.63 -1.11 0.72
C LEU A 497 -20.49 -2.19 1.80
N SER A 498 -20.22 -3.44 1.39
CA SER A 498 -19.96 -4.53 2.32
C SER A 498 -18.62 -4.36 3.07
N PRO A 499 -18.43 -5.00 4.24
CA PRO A 499 -17.16 -4.96 4.98
C PRO A 499 -15.93 -5.27 4.11
N ALA A 500 -16.02 -6.29 3.25
CA ALA A 500 -14.92 -6.69 2.36
C ALA A 500 -14.68 -5.68 1.22
N GLN A 501 -15.74 -5.08 0.65
CA GLN A 501 -15.60 -4.00 -0.34
C GLN A 501 -14.92 -2.77 0.27
N ARG A 502 -15.28 -2.41 1.51
CA ARG A 502 -14.63 -1.31 2.24
C ARG A 502 -13.15 -1.60 2.48
N ARG A 503 -12.79 -2.82 2.89
CA ARG A 503 -11.38 -3.22 3.06
C ARG A 503 -10.60 -3.14 1.75
N LEU A 504 -11.13 -3.69 0.66
CA LEU A 504 -10.52 -3.65 -0.67
C LEU A 504 -10.23 -2.20 -1.11
N LEU A 505 -11.25 -1.34 -1.06
CA LEU A 505 -11.13 0.05 -1.50
C LEU A 505 -10.24 0.88 -0.58
N PHE A 506 -10.25 0.61 0.72
CA PHE A 506 -9.36 1.25 1.69
C PHE A 506 -7.88 0.87 1.45
N ASN A 507 -7.58 -0.42 1.23
CA ASN A 507 -6.22 -0.86 0.92
C ASN A 507 -5.72 -0.27 -0.41
N ALA A 508 -6.58 -0.20 -1.44
CA ALA A 508 -6.27 0.50 -2.68
C ALA A 508 -5.99 2.00 -2.47
N ALA A 509 -6.75 2.67 -1.60
CA ALA A 509 -6.51 4.06 -1.24
C ALA A 509 -5.19 4.25 -0.47
N LEU A 510 -4.86 3.37 0.48
CA LEU A 510 -3.57 3.42 1.20
C LEU A 510 -2.38 3.22 0.26
N ARG A 511 -2.47 2.26 -0.67
CA ARG A 511 -1.49 2.04 -1.72
C ARG A 511 -1.27 3.31 -2.57
N ASP A 512 -2.35 3.91 -3.05
CA ASP A 512 -2.26 5.08 -3.94
C ASP A 512 -1.75 6.33 -3.19
N LEU A 513 -2.11 6.49 -1.91
CA LEU A 513 -1.55 7.50 -1.02
C LEU A 513 -0.06 7.29 -0.73
N GLU A 514 0.36 6.05 -0.47
CA GLU A 514 1.76 5.72 -0.18
C GLU A 514 2.65 5.89 -1.42
N LYS A 515 2.16 5.49 -2.61
CA LYS A 515 2.83 5.81 -3.89
C LYS A 515 2.99 7.32 -4.08
N ALA A 516 1.93 8.09 -3.85
CA ALA A 516 1.99 9.56 -3.97
C ALA A 516 2.91 10.20 -2.91
N ARG A 517 3.06 9.58 -1.73
CA ARG A 517 3.99 10.01 -0.68
C ARG A 517 5.44 9.77 -1.08
N LEU A 518 5.75 8.58 -1.63
CA LEU A 518 7.10 8.24 -2.08
C LEU A 518 7.52 9.06 -3.31
N GLN A 519 6.61 9.27 -4.27
CA GLN A 519 6.82 10.17 -5.41
C GLN A 519 7.03 11.65 -5.03
N ALA A 520 6.71 12.04 -3.79
CA ALA A 520 6.98 13.37 -3.26
C ALA A 520 8.27 13.44 -2.42
N ALA A 521 8.85 12.29 -2.08
CA ALA A 521 10.08 12.14 -1.29
C ALA A 521 11.30 11.80 -2.16
N ASP A 522 11.09 11.10 -3.28
CA ASP A 522 12.07 10.90 -4.36
C ASP A 522 12.42 12.24 -5.04
#